data_AF-A0A1X4NRH2-F1
#
_entry.id   AF-A0A1X4NRH2-F1
#
_cell.length_a   1.000
_cell.length_b   1.000
_cell.length_c   1.000
_cell.angle_alpha   90.00
_cell.angle_beta   90.00
_cell.angle_gamma   90.00
#
_symmetry.space_group_name_H-M   'P 1'
#
loop_
_entity.id
_entity.type
_entity.pdbx_description
1 polymer ?
#
loop_
_entity_poly.entity_id
_entity_poly.type
_entity_poly.pdbx_seq_one_letter_code
_entity_poly.pdbx_strand_id
1 'polypeptide(L)'
;MPGFQSEKQIVRDYYAALSGAEDSATVMARFCHPDLIWRGYHPVGLLTGPEAVAAQFWTPIKTALTSLQRRTDLFFAGRNHMAEDGAIWVASMGHLMGLFDQPLWGIRPTRKIGMLRVGAFHKVEDGKITEEVMYFDLPHLMMQAGQNPFGPQTGAHLVQPGPITHDALLYHDAPEAEGAATLHAINAMVGDLGDWNLGLPLEEELRRTWHEDMIWWGPAGIGATYTVPRYAEQHSGPFRKSFTNRSKTGHLCRMAEGHFGGFFGWPNFTAEFTGGFMGMPATGKRVEFRVIDFYRREGDKLAENWIFIDLLHLWAQQGVDLLDRTVRIG
;
A
#
# COMPACT_ATOMS: atom_id res chain seq x y z
N MET A 1 18.42 18.85 10.55
CA MET A 1 17.67 17.58 10.72
C MET A 1 16.21 17.89 10.47
N PRO A 2 15.49 17.04 9.73
CA PRO A 2 14.13 17.30 9.28
C PRO A 2 13.10 17.48 10.41
N GLY A 3 13.32 16.93 11.60
CA GLY A 3 12.47 17.12 12.78
C GLY A 3 11.23 16.25 12.78
N PHE A 4 11.38 14.91 12.70
CA PHE A 4 10.25 13.96 12.65
C PHE A 4 10.16 13.04 13.89
N GLN A 5 11.01 13.26 14.89
CA GLN A 5 11.19 12.34 16.00
C GLN A 5 9.93 12.17 16.86
N SER A 6 9.20 13.25 17.14
CA SER A 6 7.97 13.21 17.94
C SER A 6 6.89 12.35 17.28
N GLU A 7 6.65 12.56 16.00
CA GLU A 7 5.59 11.89 15.24
C GLU A 7 5.93 10.42 15.04
N LYS A 8 7.19 10.12 14.73
CA LYS A 8 7.69 8.74 14.67
C LYS A 8 7.49 8.04 16.01
N GLN A 9 7.80 8.69 17.12
CA GLN A 9 7.67 8.10 18.44
C GLN A 9 6.20 7.79 18.76
N ILE A 10 5.28 8.72 18.45
CA ILE A 10 3.83 8.51 18.63
C ILE A 10 3.35 7.27 17.88
N VAL A 11 3.73 7.10 16.61
CA VAL A 11 3.30 5.95 15.80
C VAL A 11 3.94 4.65 16.27
N ARG A 12 5.19 4.68 16.73
CA ARG A 12 5.85 3.51 17.33
C ARG A 12 5.18 3.09 18.63
N ASP A 13 4.88 4.05 19.51
CA ASP A 13 4.20 3.78 20.78
C ASP A 13 2.77 3.30 20.57
N TYR A 14 2.08 3.87 19.57
CA TYR A 14 0.76 3.40 19.14
C TYR A 14 0.80 1.92 18.75
N TYR A 15 1.67 1.52 17.83
CA TYR A 15 1.74 0.12 17.42
C TYR A 15 2.26 -0.81 18.52
N ALA A 16 3.22 -0.38 19.34
CA ALA A 16 3.70 -1.18 20.47
C ALA A 16 2.57 -1.47 21.47
N ALA A 17 1.78 -0.45 21.82
CA ALA A 17 0.60 -0.62 22.67
C ALA A 17 -0.46 -1.49 22.00
N LEU A 18 -0.70 -1.29 20.70
CA LEU A 18 -1.73 -2.01 19.97
C LEU A 18 -1.39 -3.49 19.80
N SER A 19 -0.13 -3.85 19.57
CA SER A 19 0.30 -5.26 19.45
C SER A 19 0.14 -6.05 20.75
N GLY A 20 0.27 -5.40 21.91
CA GLY A 20 0.13 -6.06 23.22
C GLY A 20 -1.28 -6.03 23.82
N ALA A 21 -2.20 -5.22 23.29
CA ALA A 21 -3.51 -5.02 23.90
C ALA A 21 -4.58 -5.99 23.38
N GLU A 22 -5.39 -6.51 24.30
CA GLU A 22 -6.66 -7.17 23.95
C GLU A 22 -7.70 -6.15 23.48
N ASP A 23 -7.83 -5.03 24.22
CA ASP A 23 -8.71 -3.93 23.88
C ASP A 23 -8.03 -2.90 22.96
N SER A 24 -8.30 -3.02 21.67
CA SER A 24 -7.77 -2.10 20.65
C SER A 24 -8.42 -0.71 20.73
N ALA A 25 -9.67 -0.59 21.20
CA ALA A 25 -10.40 0.68 21.22
C ALA A 25 -9.79 1.63 22.25
N THR A 26 -9.48 1.14 23.46
CA THR A 26 -8.80 1.93 24.49
C THR A 26 -7.43 2.44 24.03
N VAL A 27 -6.65 1.60 23.34
CA VAL A 27 -5.36 2.02 22.77
C VAL A 27 -5.57 3.09 21.71
N MET A 28 -6.47 2.88 20.74
CA MET A 28 -6.72 3.86 19.69
C MET A 28 -7.23 5.19 20.25
N ALA A 29 -8.13 5.19 21.24
CA ALA A 29 -8.58 6.43 21.90
C ALA A 29 -7.44 7.20 22.58
N ARG A 30 -6.41 6.49 23.07
CA ARG A 30 -5.22 7.12 23.66
C ARG A 30 -4.33 7.80 22.61
N PHE A 31 -4.19 7.27 21.41
CA PHE A 31 -3.22 7.77 20.41
C PHE A 31 -3.84 8.54 19.25
N CYS A 32 -5.09 8.25 18.90
CA CYS A 32 -5.80 8.87 17.79
C CYS A 32 -6.70 10.02 18.27
N HIS A 33 -7.00 10.93 17.35
CA HIS A 33 -8.02 11.96 17.55
C HIS A 33 -9.43 11.33 17.57
N PRO A 34 -10.39 11.86 18.36
CA PRO A 34 -11.76 11.34 18.38
C PRO A 34 -12.42 11.29 17.00
N ASP A 35 -12.13 12.28 16.15
CA ASP A 35 -12.63 12.37 14.76
C ASP A 35 -11.66 11.76 13.73
N LEU A 36 -10.84 10.77 14.12
CA LEU A 36 -9.90 10.08 13.23
C LEU A 36 -10.55 9.73 11.90
N ILE A 37 -9.93 10.12 10.78
CA ILE A 37 -10.35 9.67 9.44
C ILE A 37 -9.47 8.47 9.05
N TRP A 38 -10.07 7.29 8.91
CA TRP A 38 -9.37 6.07 8.57
C TRP A 38 -9.79 5.55 7.19
N ARG A 39 -8.87 5.53 6.23
CA ARG A 39 -9.09 5.06 4.86
C ARG A 39 -8.46 3.69 4.65
N GLY A 40 -9.28 2.65 4.66
CA GLY A 40 -8.80 1.27 4.58
C GLY A 40 -9.25 0.50 3.36
N TYR A 41 -8.49 -0.55 3.05
CA TYR A 41 -8.78 -1.49 1.97
C TYR A 41 -10.19 -2.11 2.06
N HIS A 42 -10.80 -2.46 0.92
CA HIS A 42 -12.07 -3.18 0.86
C HIS A 42 -11.95 -4.58 1.48
N PRO A 43 -12.86 -5.03 2.37
CA PRO A 43 -14.23 -4.55 2.50
C PRO A 43 -14.45 -3.48 3.57
N VAL A 44 -13.41 -3.10 4.34
CA VAL A 44 -13.57 -2.21 5.49
C VAL A 44 -13.84 -0.76 5.05
N GLY A 45 -13.06 -0.25 4.09
CA GLY A 45 -13.32 1.06 3.51
C GLY A 45 -13.02 2.25 4.43
N LEU A 46 -13.85 3.29 4.33
CA LEU A 46 -13.71 4.53 5.12
C LEU A 46 -14.42 4.39 6.47
N LEU A 47 -13.69 4.66 7.55
CA LEU A 47 -14.22 4.71 8.92
C LEU A 47 -13.88 6.05 9.57
N THR A 48 -14.72 6.46 10.51
CA THR A 48 -14.48 7.64 11.35
C THR A 48 -14.44 7.24 12.81
N GLY A 49 -13.42 7.71 13.52
CA GLY A 49 -13.24 7.54 14.95
C GLY A 49 -12.53 6.25 15.36
N PRO A 50 -11.79 6.27 16.48
CA PRO A 50 -10.95 5.16 16.91
C PRO A 50 -11.72 3.88 17.25
N GLU A 51 -12.92 4.01 17.82
CA GLU A 51 -13.77 2.88 18.18
C GLU A 51 -14.23 2.08 16.97
N ALA A 52 -14.64 2.77 15.90
CA ALA A 52 -15.08 2.12 14.67
C ALA A 52 -13.95 1.31 14.03
N VAL A 53 -12.73 1.86 13.99
CA VAL A 53 -11.55 1.16 13.44
C VAL A 53 -11.17 -0.04 14.31
N ALA A 54 -11.19 0.12 15.63
CA ALA A 54 -10.93 -0.99 16.54
C ALA A 54 -11.91 -2.14 16.33
N ALA A 55 -13.21 -1.85 16.26
CA ALA A 55 -14.26 -2.85 16.11
C ALA A 55 -14.29 -3.51 14.73
N GLN A 56 -14.08 -2.76 13.65
CA GLN A 56 -14.27 -3.25 12.28
C GLN A 56 -12.99 -3.74 11.60
N PHE A 57 -11.82 -3.35 12.09
CA PHE A 57 -10.53 -3.78 11.55
C PHE A 57 -9.69 -4.56 12.56
N TRP A 58 -9.29 -3.93 13.67
CA TRP A 58 -8.31 -4.55 14.57
C TRP A 58 -8.84 -5.79 15.30
N THR A 59 -10.08 -5.75 15.79
CA THR A 59 -10.71 -6.90 16.45
C THR A 59 -10.83 -8.10 15.51
N PRO A 60 -11.38 -7.98 14.28
CA PRO A 60 -11.37 -9.07 13.30
C PRO A 60 -9.98 -9.62 13.02
N ILE A 61 -8.98 -8.76 12.79
CA ILE A 61 -7.61 -9.17 12.50
C ILE A 61 -6.99 -9.96 13.66
N LYS A 62 -7.07 -9.45 14.90
CA LYS A 62 -6.53 -10.12 16.09
C LYS A 62 -7.27 -11.42 16.43
N THR A 63 -8.56 -11.51 16.09
CA THR A 63 -9.35 -12.73 16.28
C THR A 63 -8.94 -13.80 15.26
N ALA A 64 -8.75 -13.40 13.99
CA ALA A 64 -8.36 -14.30 12.91
C ALA A 64 -6.91 -14.78 12.99
N LEU A 65 -5.98 -13.84 13.22
CA LEU A 65 -4.54 -14.08 13.29
C LEU A 65 -4.10 -14.07 14.76
N THR A 66 -4.18 -15.22 15.43
CA THR A 66 -3.75 -15.37 16.82
C THR A 66 -2.22 -15.30 16.92
N SER A 67 -1.69 -15.01 18.11
CA SER A 67 -0.24 -14.81 18.32
C SER A 67 0.34 -13.72 17.38
N LEU A 68 -0.43 -12.66 17.15
CA LEU A 68 -0.14 -11.62 16.18
C LEU A 68 1.20 -10.92 16.46
N GLN A 69 2.01 -10.79 15.41
CA GLN A 69 3.25 -10.03 15.39
C GLN A 69 3.20 -9.01 14.25
N ARG A 70 3.61 -7.78 14.55
CA ARG A 70 3.89 -6.79 13.51
C ARG A 70 5.36 -6.90 13.10
N ARG A 71 5.60 -7.27 11.83
CA ARG A 71 6.92 -7.30 11.21
C ARG A 71 7.04 -6.09 10.30
N THR A 72 7.75 -5.06 10.76
CA THR A 72 7.94 -3.83 9.98
C THR A 72 9.19 -3.96 9.13
N ASP A 73 9.04 -3.74 7.83
CA ASP A 73 10.11 -3.79 6.84
C ASP A 73 10.55 -2.37 6.45
N LEU A 74 9.63 -1.39 6.41
CA LEU A 74 9.91 0.04 6.16
C LEU A 74 9.26 0.88 7.26
N PHE A 75 9.96 1.92 7.70
CA PHE A 75 9.48 2.91 8.64
C PHE A 75 10.19 4.25 8.42
N PHE A 76 9.46 5.29 8.01
CA PHE A 76 10.01 6.61 7.75
C PHE A 76 8.93 7.67 7.91
N ALA A 77 9.30 8.95 7.95
CA ALA A 77 8.36 10.06 8.01
C ALA A 77 8.60 11.06 6.88
N GLY A 78 7.75 12.07 6.78
CA GLY A 78 7.99 13.19 5.90
C GLY A 78 6.88 14.23 5.97
N ARG A 79 7.20 15.45 5.52
CA ARG A 79 6.19 16.49 5.32
C ARG A 79 5.41 16.18 4.04
N ASN A 80 4.11 16.40 4.08
CA ASN A 80 3.29 16.24 2.89
C ASN A 80 3.64 17.29 1.84
N HIS A 81 4.10 16.87 0.66
CA HIS A 81 4.35 17.75 -0.47
C HIS A 81 3.07 18.21 -1.19
N MET A 82 1.93 17.54 -0.96
CA MET A 82 0.66 17.84 -1.63
C MET A 82 -0.18 18.91 -0.93
N ALA A 83 0.22 19.35 0.27
CA ALA A 83 -0.48 20.35 1.06
C ALA A 83 0.50 21.33 1.71
N GLU A 84 0.07 22.57 1.90
CA GLU A 84 0.86 23.62 2.59
C GLU A 84 0.56 23.67 4.10
N ASP A 85 -0.11 22.65 4.65
CA ASP A 85 -0.46 22.56 6.08
C ASP A 85 0.74 22.20 6.97
N GLY A 86 1.87 21.82 6.37
CA GLY A 86 3.07 21.42 7.10
C GLY A 86 2.92 20.09 7.84
N ALA A 87 1.84 19.34 7.60
CA ALA A 87 1.55 18.12 8.32
C ALA A 87 2.63 17.07 8.10
N ILE A 88 3.01 16.43 9.20
CA ILE A 88 3.96 15.33 9.19
C ILE A 88 3.18 14.03 9.12
N TRP A 89 3.58 13.21 8.16
CA TRP A 89 3.06 11.87 7.98
C TRP A 89 4.16 10.86 8.31
N VAL A 90 3.76 9.76 8.93
CA VAL A 90 4.65 8.63 9.23
C VAL A 90 4.15 7.42 8.46
N ALA A 91 5.05 6.81 7.68
CA ALA A 91 4.79 5.63 6.88
C ALA A 91 5.37 4.39 7.54
N SER A 92 4.65 3.27 7.40
CA SER A 92 5.22 1.96 7.68
C SER A 92 4.68 0.91 6.72
N MET A 93 5.50 -0.08 6.39
CA MET A 93 5.11 -1.22 5.57
C MET A 93 5.73 -2.49 6.14
N GLY A 94 5.03 -3.61 5.99
CA GLY A 94 5.55 -4.94 6.26
C GLY A 94 4.43 -5.96 6.34
N HIS A 95 4.41 -6.75 7.42
CA HIS A 95 3.45 -7.84 7.59
C HIS A 95 2.85 -7.89 8.99
N LEU A 96 1.56 -8.19 9.06
CA LEU A 96 0.93 -8.76 10.24
C LEU A 96 1.00 -10.28 10.12
N MET A 97 1.77 -10.91 11.01
CA MET A 97 2.01 -12.35 11.01
C MET A 97 1.36 -12.99 12.23
N GLY A 98 0.67 -14.10 12.05
CA GLY A 98 0.08 -14.86 13.16
C GLY A 98 -0.30 -16.26 12.72
N LEU A 99 -0.94 -17.02 13.61
CA LEU A 99 -1.61 -18.27 13.26
C LEU A 99 -3.01 -17.94 12.74
N PHE A 100 -3.30 -18.32 11.50
CA PHE A 100 -4.60 -18.03 10.89
C PHE A 100 -5.64 -19.05 11.36
N ASP A 101 -6.24 -18.73 12.50
CA ASP A 101 -6.94 -19.67 13.37
C ASP A 101 -8.46 -19.54 13.32
N GLN A 102 -8.97 -18.35 12.99
CA GLN A 102 -10.39 -18.06 12.80
C GLN A 102 -10.65 -17.41 11.43
N PRO A 103 -11.87 -17.51 10.86
CA PRO A 103 -12.19 -16.87 9.59
C PRO A 103 -11.99 -15.34 9.62
N LEU A 104 -11.60 -14.77 8.49
CA LEU A 104 -11.46 -13.31 8.32
C LEU A 104 -12.20 -12.87 7.06
N TRP A 105 -13.31 -12.13 7.21
CA TRP A 105 -14.11 -11.63 6.08
C TRP A 105 -14.40 -12.68 4.99
N GLY A 106 -14.74 -13.90 5.43
CA GLY A 106 -15.02 -15.04 4.56
C GLY A 106 -13.81 -15.93 4.22
N ILE A 107 -12.58 -15.46 4.43
CA ILE A 107 -11.38 -16.27 4.23
C ILE A 107 -11.33 -17.36 5.29
N ARG A 108 -11.11 -18.60 4.85
CA ARG A 108 -11.06 -19.76 5.74
C ARG A 108 -9.73 -19.84 6.48
N PRO A 109 -9.74 -20.15 7.78
CA PRO A 109 -8.51 -20.32 8.54
C PRO A 109 -7.74 -21.54 8.04
N THR A 110 -6.41 -21.44 8.05
CA THR A 110 -5.51 -22.53 7.64
C THR A 110 -4.94 -23.30 8.82
N ARG A 111 -5.06 -22.76 10.05
CA ARG A 111 -4.39 -23.25 11.26
C ARG A 111 -2.85 -23.27 11.12
N LYS A 112 -2.31 -22.44 10.22
CA LYS A 112 -0.88 -22.31 9.91
C LYS A 112 -0.47 -20.84 10.03
N ILE A 113 0.82 -20.56 9.88
CA ILE A 113 1.32 -19.19 9.76
C ILE A 113 0.61 -18.52 8.58
N GLY A 114 0.03 -17.35 8.83
CA GLY A 114 -0.45 -16.41 7.82
C GLY A 114 0.34 -15.11 7.88
N MET A 115 0.64 -14.55 6.72
CA MET A 115 1.34 -13.27 6.56
C MET A 115 0.47 -12.31 5.76
N LEU A 116 -0.24 -11.42 6.45
CA LEU A 116 -1.00 -10.34 5.83
C LEU A 116 -0.06 -9.16 5.60
N ARG A 117 0.23 -8.87 4.32
CA ARG A 117 1.04 -7.71 3.96
C ARG A 117 0.25 -6.43 4.25
N VAL A 118 0.87 -5.44 4.88
CA VAL A 118 0.25 -4.17 5.27
C VAL A 118 1.15 -2.99 4.91
N GLY A 119 0.54 -1.89 4.49
CA GLY A 119 1.21 -0.60 4.34
C GLY A 119 0.31 0.49 4.90
N ALA A 120 0.88 1.47 5.60
CA ALA A 120 0.13 2.51 6.26
C ALA A 120 0.83 3.87 6.26
N PHE A 121 0.03 4.93 6.25
CA PHE A 121 0.42 6.32 6.45
C PHE A 121 -0.41 6.90 7.59
N HIS A 122 0.23 7.62 8.51
CA HIS A 122 -0.41 8.24 9.68
C HIS A 122 -0.10 9.73 9.70
N LYS A 123 -1.13 10.58 9.61
CA LYS A 123 -1.00 12.02 9.83
C LYS A 123 -0.95 12.26 11.33
N VAL A 124 0.08 12.97 11.80
CA VAL A 124 0.23 13.29 13.22
C VAL A 124 0.17 14.81 13.40
N GLU A 125 -0.78 15.25 14.23
CA GLU A 125 -1.01 16.66 14.57
C GLU A 125 -1.28 16.75 16.07
N ASP A 126 -0.68 17.74 16.74
CA ASP A 126 -0.84 18.01 18.18
C ASP A 126 -0.69 16.76 19.08
N GLY A 127 0.26 15.89 18.72
CA GLY A 127 0.55 14.66 19.48
C GLY A 127 -0.44 13.51 19.27
N LYS A 128 -1.34 13.62 18.28
CA LYS A 128 -2.38 12.63 17.98
C LYS A 128 -2.36 12.22 16.51
N ILE A 129 -2.77 11.00 16.24
CA ILE A 129 -3.02 10.52 14.87
C ILE A 129 -4.41 11.03 14.44
N THR A 130 -4.46 11.92 13.46
CA THR A 130 -5.71 12.54 12.98
C THR A 130 -6.25 11.88 11.71
N GLU A 131 -5.36 11.34 10.89
CA GLU A 131 -5.71 10.54 9.72
C GLU A 131 -4.85 9.29 9.62
N GLU A 132 -5.44 8.20 9.16
CA GLU A 132 -4.74 6.97 8.83
C GLU A 132 -5.21 6.45 7.49
N VAL A 133 -4.27 5.95 6.70
CA VAL A 133 -4.53 5.21 5.47
C VAL A 133 -3.84 3.88 5.64
N MET A 134 -4.58 2.78 5.55
CA MET A 134 -4.01 1.45 5.75
C MET A 134 -4.51 0.47 4.71
N TYR A 135 -3.59 -0.05 3.90
CA TYR A 135 -3.89 -1.04 2.89
C TYR A 135 -3.29 -2.37 3.31
N PHE A 136 -4.01 -3.44 2.98
CA PHE A 136 -3.61 -4.78 3.31
C PHE A 136 -3.97 -5.71 2.16
N ASP A 137 -3.03 -6.57 1.77
CA ASP A 137 -3.21 -7.46 0.62
C ASP A 137 -4.02 -8.68 1.04
N LEU A 138 -5.34 -8.47 1.13
CA LEU A 138 -6.28 -9.51 1.51
C LEU A 138 -6.28 -10.68 0.50
N PRO A 139 -6.21 -10.46 -0.84
CA PRO A 139 -6.01 -11.54 -1.79
C PRO A 139 -4.74 -12.38 -1.55
N HIS A 140 -3.63 -11.77 -1.12
CA HIS A 140 -2.42 -12.52 -0.76
C HIS A 140 -2.66 -13.47 0.42
N LEU A 141 -3.47 -13.08 1.41
CA LEU A 141 -3.88 -13.97 2.51
C LEU A 141 -4.85 -15.07 2.02
N MET A 142 -5.77 -14.75 1.10
CA MET A 142 -6.65 -15.74 0.48
C MET A 142 -5.85 -16.83 -0.23
N MET A 143 -4.83 -16.44 -1.01
CA MET A 143 -3.98 -17.38 -1.73
C MET A 143 -3.16 -18.26 -0.79
N GLN A 144 -2.70 -17.75 0.36
CA GLN A 144 -2.09 -18.57 1.42
C GLN A 144 -3.07 -19.60 1.99
N ALA A 145 -4.37 -19.31 1.98
CA ALA A 145 -5.44 -20.22 2.37
C ALA A 145 -5.93 -21.17 1.25
N GLY A 146 -5.27 -21.16 0.09
CA GLY A 146 -5.69 -21.95 -1.07
C GLY A 146 -6.95 -21.42 -1.77
N GLN A 147 -7.36 -20.19 -1.44
CA GLN A 147 -8.50 -19.51 -2.04
C GLN A 147 -7.98 -18.49 -3.05
N ASN A 148 -7.96 -18.83 -4.35
CA ASN A 148 -7.47 -17.90 -5.37
C ASN A 148 -8.62 -17.07 -5.98
N PRO A 149 -8.71 -15.75 -5.71
CA PRO A 149 -9.78 -14.91 -6.24
C PRO A 149 -9.59 -14.50 -7.72
N PHE A 150 -8.41 -14.75 -8.30
CA PHE A 150 -8.02 -14.19 -9.60
C PHE A 150 -7.59 -15.26 -10.62
N GLY A 151 -7.50 -14.87 -11.88
CA GLY A 151 -6.89 -15.68 -12.94
C GLY A 151 -5.36 -15.77 -12.85
N PRO A 152 -4.68 -16.33 -13.87
CA PRO A 152 -3.23 -16.38 -13.93
C PRO A 152 -2.61 -14.99 -13.80
N GLN A 153 -1.57 -14.90 -12.96
CA GLN A 153 -0.81 -13.67 -12.77
C GLN A 153 0.28 -13.54 -13.84
N THR A 154 0.58 -12.30 -14.24
CA THR A 154 1.66 -11.99 -15.16
C THR A 154 3.03 -11.88 -14.47
N GLY A 155 3.04 -11.49 -13.19
CA GLY A 155 4.20 -11.50 -12.30
C GLY A 155 4.15 -12.62 -11.25
N ALA A 156 5.22 -12.77 -10.48
CA ALA A 156 5.38 -13.82 -9.49
C ALA A 156 4.61 -13.53 -8.18
N HIS A 157 3.84 -14.49 -7.68
CA HIS A 157 3.26 -14.41 -6.34
C HIS A 157 4.29 -14.87 -5.30
N LEU A 158 4.66 -13.97 -4.37
CA LEU A 158 5.69 -14.22 -3.35
C LEU A 158 5.31 -13.50 -2.05
N VAL A 159 5.77 -14.03 -0.92
CA VAL A 159 5.94 -13.22 0.30
C VAL A 159 7.08 -12.24 0.03
N GLN A 160 6.81 -10.95 0.18
CA GLN A 160 7.70 -9.91 -0.31
C GLN A 160 8.67 -9.49 0.78
N PRO A 161 9.98 -9.40 0.50
CA PRO A 161 10.94 -8.92 1.47
C PRO A 161 10.86 -7.41 1.64
N GLY A 162 11.49 -6.93 2.72
CA GLY A 162 11.91 -5.53 2.81
C GLY A 162 13.02 -5.19 1.80
N PRO A 163 13.49 -3.94 1.81
CA PRO A 163 14.49 -3.44 0.87
C PRO A 163 15.80 -4.19 1.00
N ILE A 164 16.49 -4.35 -0.13
CA ILE A 164 17.79 -5.05 -0.20
C ILE A 164 18.85 -4.48 0.76
N THR A 165 18.73 -3.20 1.11
CA THR A 165 19.66 -2.48 1.97
C THR A 165 19.45 -2.75 3.47
N HIS A 166 18.28 -3.28 3.85
CA HIS A 166 17.88 -3.52 5.25
C HIS A 166 17.99 -2.29 6.18
N ASP A 167 17.99 -1.07 5.65
CA ASP A 167 18.17 0.18 6.39
C ASP A 167 16.92 1.09 6.37
N ALA A 168 15.77 0.55 5.98
CA ALA A 168 14.52 1.30 5.85
C ALA A 168 13.77 1.57 7.16
N LEU A 169 14.31 1.14 8.30
CA LEU A 169 13.78 1.42 9.62
C LEU A 169 14.40 2.71 10.16
N LEU A 170 13.99 3.85 9.61
CA LEU A 170 14.48 5.18 9.95
C LEU A 170 13.86 5.66 11.28
N TYR A 171 14.31 5.10 12.40
CA TYR A 171 13.88 5.55 13.73
C TYR A 171 14.43 6.94 14.09
N HIS A 172 15.62 7.25 13.61
CA HIS A 172 16.22 8.57 13.71
C HIS A 172 16.03 9.38 12.43
N ASP A 173 16.14 10.69 12.53
CA ASP A 173 16.02 11.60 11.41
C ASP A 173 17.16 11.37 10.42
N ALA A 174 16.81 11.15 9.15
CA ALA A 174 17.80 11.12 8.07
C ALA A 174 18.20 12.54 7.63
N PRO A 175 19.32 12.70 6.91
CA PRO A 175 19.68 13.99 6.32
C PRO A 175 18.58 14.52 5.39
N GLU A 176 18.24 15.79 5.54
CA GLU A 176 17.16 16.44 4.80
C GLU A 176 17.39 16.42 3.27
N ALA A 177 18.65 16.60 2.85
CA ALA A 177 19.04 16.56 1.44
C ALA A 177 18.73 15.21 0.79
N GLU A 178 18.88 14.09 1.52
CA GLU A 178 18.58 12.76 0.98
C GLU A 178 17.09 12.55 0.77
N GLY A 179 16.26 13.01 1.73
CA GLY A 179 14.80 12.99 1.60
C GLY A 179 14.32 13.86 0.44
N ALA A 180 14.90 15.05 0.28
CA ALA A 180 14.60 15.95 -0.84
C ALA A 180 14.96 15.32 -2.20
N ALA A 181 16.11 14.66 -2.31
CA ALA A 181 16.53 13.94 -3.51
C ALA A 181 15.58 12.75 -3.82
N THR A 182 15.13 12.03 -2.80
CA THR A 182 14.17 10.93 -2.95
C THR A 182 12.81 11.44 -3.42
N LEU A 183 12.30 12.50 -2.81
CA LEU A 183 11.06 13.12 -3.24
C LEU A 183 11.14 13.67 -4.67
N HIS A 184 12.29 14.22 -5.06
CA HIS A 184 12.55 14.66 -6.43
C HIS A 184 12.45 13.49 -7.43
N ALA A 185 13.13 12.37 -7.16
CA ALA A 185 13.06 11.19 -8.02
C ALA A 185 11.62 10.63 -8.16
N ILE A 186 10.87 10.57 -7.05
CA ILE A 186 9.46 10.16 -7.06
C ILE A 186 8.61 11.13 -7.89
N ASN A 187 8.78 12.44 -7.72
CA ASN A 187 8.03 13.44 -8.47
C ASN A 187 8.37 13.42 -9.97
N ALA A 188 9.63 13.19 -10.34
CA ALA A 188 10.03 12.99 -11.73
C ALA A 188 9.32 11.77 -12.34
N MET A 189 9.32 10.63 -11.63
CA MET A 189 8.65 9.41 -12.07
C MET A 189 7.14 9.61 -12.23
N VAL A 190 6.49 10.26 -11.25
CA VAL A 190 5.06 10.57 -11.35
C VAL A 190 4.76 11.53 -12.49
N GLY A 191 5.66 12.48 -12.78
CA GLY A 191 5.54 13.37 -13.94
C GLY A 191 5.61 12.62 -15.27
N ASP A 192 6.59 11.71 -15.41
CA ASP A 192 6.81 10.93 -16.63
C ASP A 192 5.68 9.90 -16.88
N LEU A 193 5.24 9.17 -15.84
CA LEU A 193 4.22 8.09 -15.97
C LEU A 193 2.77 8.56 -15.73
N GLY A 194 2.58 9.81 -15.30
CA GLY A 194 1.36 10.30 -14.66
C GLY A 194 0.16 10.53 -15.56
N ASP A 195 0.27 10.41 -16.87
CA ASP A 195 -0.86 10.46 -17.81
C ASP A 195 -0.69 9.61 -19.08
N TRP A 196 0.42 8.87 -19.20
CA TRP A 196 0.80 8.01 -20.34
C TRP A 196 0.98 8.75 -21.67
N ASN A 197 1.24 10.05 -21.65
CA ASN A 197 1.36 10.88 -22.87
C ASN A 197 2.79 11.33 -23.17
N LEU A 198 3.82 10.75 -22.54
CA LEU A 198 5.21 11.20 -22.75
C LEU A 198 5.72 10.95 -24.18
N GLY A 199 5.07 10.06 -24.94
CA GLY A 199 5.40 9.80 -26.35
C GLY A 199 6.66 8.96 -26.57
N LEU A 200 7.25 8.40 -25.50
CA LEU A 200 8.39 7.49 -25.56
C LEU A 200 7.93 6.02 -25.56
N PRO A 201 8.73 5.10 -26.13
CA PRO A 201 8.57 3.68 -25.87
C PRO A 201 8.59 3.40 -24.36
N LEU A 202 7.74 2.47 -23.90
CA LEU A 202 7.52 2.24 -22.47
C LEU A 202 8.83 1.96 -21.70
N GLU A 203 9.75 1.16 -22.24
CA GLU A 203 11.01 0.90 -21.55
C GLU A 203 11.93 2.13 -21.50
N GLU A 204 11.95 2.96 -22.56
CA GLU A 204 12.72 4.20 -22.58
C GLU A 204 12.15 5.22 -21.60
N GLU A 205 10.82 5.32 -21.51
CA GLU A 205 10.11 6.10 -20.51
C GLU A 205 10.52 5.68 -19.09
N LEU A 206 10.51 4.38 -18.80
CA LEU A 206 10.88 3.86 -17.48
C LEU A 206 12.34 4.14 -17.11
N ARG A 207 13.28 3.97 -18.05
CA ARG A 207 14.73 4.18 -17.82
C ARG A 207 15.10 5.61 -17.43
N ARG A 208 14.20 6.57 -17.61
CA ARG A 208 14.40 7.95 -17.18
C ARG A 208 14.51 8.07 -15.66
N THR A 209 13.69 7.30 -14.93
CA THR A 209 13.57 7.44 -13.47
C THR A 209 13.83 6.15 -12.71
N TRP A 210 13.97 5.02 -13.40
CA TRP A 210 14.22 3.70 -12.82
C TRP A 210 15.58 3.14 -13.20
N HIS A 211 16.19 2.41 -12.27
CA HIS A 211 17.32 1.54 -12.57
C HIS A 211 16.90 0.39 -13.48
N GLU A 212 17.84 -0.11 -14.30
CA GLU A 212 17.57 -1.18 -15.27
C GLU A 212 17.09 -2.47 -14.58
N ASP A 213 17.62 -2.73 -13.39
CA ASP A 213 17.30 -3.88 -12.53
C ASP A 213 16.22 -3.55 -11.48
N MET A 214 15.35 -2.56 -11.73
CA MET A 214 14.30 -2.21 -10.78
C MET A 214 13.41 -3.41 -10.38
N ILE A 215 12.96 -3.42 -9.14
CA ILE A 215 12.01 -4.41 -8.64
C ILE A 215 10.67 -3.73 -8.35
N TRP A 216 9.60 -4.34 -8.85
CA TRP A 216 8.24 -3.94 -8.54
C TRP A 216 7.54 -5.06 -7.77
N TRP A 217 7.30 -4.82 -6.50
CA TRP A 217 6.65 -5.70 -5.54
C TRP A 217 5.13 -5.48 -5.54
N GLY A 218 4.48 -6.04 -6.56
CA GLY A 218 3.05 -5.91 -6.84
C GLY A 218 2.14 -6.74 -5.93
N PRO A 219 0.86 -6.38 -5.80
CA PRO A 219 -0.10 -7.15 -5.00
C PRO A 219 -0.45 -8.50 -5.65
N ALA A 220 -1.00 -9.41 -4.85
CA ALA A 220 -1.60 -10.65 -5.35
C ALA A 220 -2.68 -10.34 -6.39
N GLY A 221 -2.73 -11.16 -7.44
CA GLY A 221 -3.50 -10.92 -8.67
C GLY A 221 -2.68 -10.33 -9.82
N ILE A 222 -1.62 -9.58 -9.53
CA ILE A 222 -0.68 -9.09 -10.55
C ILE A 222 0.68 -9.78 -10.36
N GLY A 223 1.22 -9.77 -9.14
CA GLY A 223 2.51 -10.36 -8.79
C GLY A 223 3.71 -9.42 -8.99
N ALA A 224 4.86 -9.84 -8.47
CA ALA A 224 6.11 -9.10 -8.54
C ALA A 224 6.84 -9.29 -9.88
N THR A 225 7.59 -8.27 -10.29
CA THR A 225 8.37 -8.26 -11.53
C THR A 225 9.78 -7.71 -11.26
N TYR A 226 10.74 -8.03 -12.12
CA TYR A 226 12.15 -7.67 -11.94
C TYR A 226 12.79 -7.27 -13.27
N THR A 227 13.50 -6.13 -13.30
CA THR A 227 14.03 -5.40 -14.46
C THR A 227 13.01 -4.59 -15.24
N VAL A 228 13.47 -3.51 -15.89
CA VAL A 228 12.63 -2.66 -16.75
C VAL A 228 11.91 -3.46 -17.84
N PRO A 229 12.58 -4.34 -18.64
CA PRO A 229 11.89 -5.09 -19.68
C PRO A 229 10.77 -5.98 -19.15
N ARG A 230 10.98 -6.68 -18.02
CA ARG A 230 9.93 -7.55 -17.45
C ARG A 230 8.84 -6.76 -16.76
N TYR A 231 9.15 -5.63 -16.11
CA TYR A 231 8.11 -4.75 -15.58
C TYR A 231 7.22 -4.19 -16.71
N ALA A 232 7.82 -3.81 -17.84
CA ALA A 232 7.09 -3.35 -19.01
C ALA A 232 6.19 -4.47 -19.60
N GLU A 233 6.72 -5.69 -19.76
CA GLU A 233 6.00 -6.83 -20.32
C GLU A 233 4.92 -7.39 -19.38
N GLN A 234 5.20 -7.48 -18.08
CA GLN A 234 4.38 -8.20 -17.10
C GLN A 234 3.45 -7.28 -16.31
N HIS A 235 3.72 -5.98 -16.21
CA HIS A 235 2.85 -5.06 -15.49
C HIS A 235 2.37 -3.88 -16.33
N SER A 236 3.25 -2.92 -16.64
CA SER A 236 2.83 -1.64 -17.23
C SER A 236 2.18 -1.82 -18.61
N GLY A 237 2.72 -2.70 -19.46
CA GLY A 237 2.15 -3.04 -20.76
C GLY A 237 0.75 -3.67 -20.65
N PRO A 238 0.57 -4.77 -19.91
CA PRO A 238 -0.76 -5.34 -19.64
C PRO A 238 -1.73 -4.32 -19.06
N PHE A 239 -1.31 -3.51 -18.09
CA PHE A 239 -2.16 -2.49 -17.46
C PHE A 239 -2.63 -1.42 -18.46
N ARG A 240 -1.73 -0.89 -19.30
CA ARG A 240 -2.06 0.08 -20.36
C ARG A 240 -2.88 -0.52 -21.51
N LYS A 241 -2.86 -1.84 -21.69
CA LYS A 241 -3.76 -2.55 -22.63
C LYS A 241 -5.16 -2.76 -22.02
N SER A 242 -5.25 -2.92 -20.70
CA SER A 242 -6.51 -3.11 -19.98
C SER A 242 -7.27 -1.81 -19.74
N PHE A 243 -6.54 -0.71 -19.54
CA PHE A 243 -7.13 0.57 -19.15
C PHE A 243 -6.66 1.70 -20.07
N THR A 244 -7.57 2.62 -20.41
CA THR A 244 -7.31 3.82 -21.21
C THR A 244 -7.85 5.07 -20.52
N ASN A 245 -7.64 6.25 -21.11
CA ASN A 245 -8.21 7.53 -20.63
C ASN A 245 -7.93 7.80 -19.14
N ARG A 246 -6.71 7.48 -18.71
CA ARG A 246 -6.24 7.64 -17.33
C ARG A 246 -6.22 9.13 -16.96
N SER A 247 -6.76 9.47 -15.79
CA SER A 247 -6.68 10.83 -15.25
C SER A 247 -5.27 11.15 -14.75
N LYS A 248 -4.99 12.42 -14.49
CA LYS A 248 -3.85 12.82 -13.65
C LYS A 248 -3.97 12.21 -12.24
N THR A 249 -2.85 12.20 -11.52
CA THR A 249 -2.80 11.71 -10.14
C THR A 249 -3.55 12.62 -9.17
N GLY A 250 -4.43 12.07 -8.35
CA GLY A 250 -5.10 12.68 -7.19
C GLY A 250 -4.44 12.28 -5.86
N HIS A 251 -3.11 12.31 -5.79
CA HIS A 251 -2.40 11.96 -4.55
C HIS A 251 -2.78 12.95 -3.43
N LEU A 252 -3.12 12.42 -2.26
CA LEU A 252 -3.41 13.21 -1.06
C LEU A 252 -2.14 13.44 -0.24
N CYS A 253 -1.17 12.52 -0.33
CA CYS A 253 0.13 12.67 0.30
C CYS A 253 1.25 12.21 -0.64
N ARG A 254 2.37 12.95 -0.64
CA ARG A 254 3.67 12.51 -1.15
C ARG A 254 4.73 12.95 -0.15
N MET A 255 5.59 12.04 0.28
CA MET A 255 6.59 12.33 1.30
C MET A 255 7.81 11.42 1.15
N ALA A 256 8.94 11.85 1.72
CA ALA A 256 10.17 11.08 1.71
C ALA A 256 11.08 11.44 2.90
N GLU A 257 11.93 10.49 3.25
CA GLU A 257 13.03 10.66 4.20
C GLU A 257 14.15 9.66 3.88
N GLY A 258 15.40 10.16 3.91
CA GLY A 258 16.55 9.34 3.51
C GLY A 258 16.39 8.85 2.08
N HIS A 259 16.66 7.57 1.84
CA HIS A 259 16.48 6.93 0.54
C HIS A 259 15.07 6.36 0.30
N PHE A 260 14.13 6.62 1.20
CA PHE A 260 12.79 6.05 1.16
C PHE A 260 11.73 7.13 0.99
N GLY A 261 10.67 6.79 0.28
CA GLY A 261 9.54 7.69 0.10
C GLY A 261 8.29 6.94 -0.30
N GLY A 262 7.18 7.66 -0.39
CA GLY A 262 5.91 7.04 -0.70
C GLY A 262 4.82 8.05 -0.94
N PHE A 263 3.71 7.55 -1.47
CA PHE A 263 2.51 8.34 -1.67
C PHE A 263 1.26 7.48 -1.52
N PHE A 264 0.13 8.16 -1.37
CA PHE A 264 -1.18 7.55 -1.54
C PHE A 264 -2.18 8.54 -2.12
N GLY A 265 -3.28 7.98 -2.61
CA GLY A 265 -4.46 8.70 -3.06
C GLY A 265 -5.72 7.89 -2.77
N TRP A 266 -6.84 8.59 -2.72
CA TRP A 266 -8.14 7.98 -2.45
C TRP A 266 -9.24 8.66 -3.30
N PRO A 267 -9.30 8.37 -4.62
CA PRO A 267 -8.39 7.49 -5.38
C PRO A 267 -7.11 8.19 -5.85
N ASN A 268 -6.11 7.41 -6.28
CA ASN A 268 -4.89 7.94 -6.93
C ASN A 268 -5.18 8.41 -8.35
N PHE A 269 -6.00 7.70 -9.10
CA PHE A 269 -6.42 8.09 -10.43
C PHE A 269 -7.68 7.33 -10.83
N THR A 270 -8.28 7.74 -11.93
CA THR A 270 -9.34 6.99 -12.62
C THR A 270 -8.86 6.55 -13.99
N ALA A 271 -9.41 5.46 -14.51
CA ALA A 271 -9.17 5.03 -15.88
C ALA A 271 -10.40 4.29 -16.42
N GLU A 272 -10.56 4.24 -17.74
CA GLU A 272 -11.62 3.49 -18.39
C GLU A 272 -11.19 2.05 -18.65
N PHE A 273 -12.01 1.09 -18.22
CA PHE A 273 -11.73 -0.34 -18.36
C PHE A 273 -12.12 -0.84 -19.75
N THR A 274 -11.20 -0.75 -20.69
CA THR A 274 -11.44 -0.93 -22.14
C THR A 274 -10.84 -2.19 -22.74
N GLY A 275 -9.86 -2.81 -22.08
CA GLY A 275 -9.35 -4.15 -22.40
C GLY A 275 -9.54 -5.12 -21.23
N GLY A 276 -9.40 -6.42 -21.44
CA GLY A 276 -9.52 -7.40 -20.34
C GLY A 276 -8.41 -7.27 -19.30
N PHE A 277 -8.70 -7.57 -18.04
CA PHE A 277 -7.75 -7.53 -16.91
C PHE A 277 -7.96 -8.71 -15.98
N MET A 278 -6.88 -9.37 -15.56
CA MET A 278 -6.89 -10.51 -14.61
C MET A 278 -7.83 -11.66 -15.03
N GLY A 279 -7.97 -11.89 -16.33
CA GLY A 279 -8.86 -12.92 -16.89
C GLY A 279 -10.33 -12.53 -17.01
N MET A 280 -10.69 -11.29 -16.69
CA MET A 280 -12.06 -10.77 -16.82
C MET A 280 -12.17 -9.76 -17.97
N PRO A 281 -13.31 -9.73 -18.71
CA PRO A 281 -13.50 -8.83 -19.83
C PRO A 281 -13.69 -7.38 -19.38
N ALA A 282 -13.37 -6.44 -20.27
CA ALA A 282 -13.63 -5.02 -20.06
C ALA A 282 -15.13 -4.73 -19.95
N THR A 283 -15.49 -3.69 -19.19
CA THR A 283 -16.87 -3.24 -19.02
C THR A 283 -17.15 -1.89 -19.69
N GLY A 284 -16.12 -1.20 -20.18
CA GLY A 284 -16.21 0.15 -20.72
C GLY A 284 -16.45 1.23 -19.66
N LYS A 285 -16.55 0.87 -18.37
CA LYS A 285 -16.79 1.82 -17.29
C LYS A 285 -15.49 2.48 -16.84
N ARG A 286 -15.60 3.73 -16.39
CA ARG A 286 -14.54 4.41 -15.63
C ARG A 286 -14.51 3.85 -14.20
N VAL A 287 -13.32 3.50 -13.74
CA VAL A 287 -13.07 2.97 -12.38
C VAL A 287 -12.04 3.80 -11.63
N GLU A 288 -12.16 3.78 -10.31
CA GLU A 288 -11.24 4.41 -9.37
C GLU A 288 -10.16 3.43 -8.90
N PHE A 289 -8.91 3.90 -8.90
CA PHE A 289 -7.77 3.17 -8.36
C PHE A 289 -7.33 3.74 -7.02
N ARG A 290 -7.59 2.97 -5.97
CA ARG A 290 -7.08 3.18 -4.61
C ARG A 290 -5.74 2.46 -4.49
N VAL A 291 -4.68 3.21 -4.17
CA VAL A 291 -3.29 2.72 -4.19
C VAL A 291 -2.48 3.38 -3.09
N ILE A 292 -1.57 2.62 -2.48
CA ILE A 292 -0.45 3.19 -1.73
C ILE A 292 0.86 2.60 -2.26
N ASP A 293 1.89 3.44 -2.28
CA ASP A 293 3.19 3.11 -2.83
C ASP A 293 4.30 3.48 -1.84
N PHE A 294 5.31 2.60 -1.77
CA PHE A 294 6.58 2.85 -1.10
C PHE A 294 7.73 2.62 -2.07
N TYR A 295 8.78 3.42 -1.96
CA TYR A 295 9.90 3.44 -2.88
C TYR A 295 11.23 3.42 -2.14
N ARG A 296 12.24 2.79 -2.75
CA ARG A 296 13.65 3.02 -2.45
C ARG A 296 14.32 3.72 -3.63
N ARG A 297 15.07 4.79 -3.35
CA ARG A 297 15.98 5.46 -4.28
C ARG A 297 17.39 4.88 -4.14
N GLU A 298 18.11 4.83 -5.25
CA GLU A 298 19.55 4.56 -5.32
C GLU A 298 20.20 5.53 -6.29
N GLY A 299 21.18 6.30 -5.82
CA GLY A 299 21.71 7.42 -6.61
C GLY A 299 20.60 8.41 -6.97
N ASP A 300 20.42 8.70 -8.24
CA ASP A 300 19.41 9.64 -8.76
C ASP A 300 18.09 8.97 -9.19
N LYS A 301 17.99 7.64 -9.12
CA LYS A 301 16.86 6.86 -9.66
C LYS A 301 16.20 5.96 -8.62
N LEU A 302 14.98 5.53 -8.92
CA LEU A 302 14.24 4.55 -8.13
C LEU A 302 14.72 3.13 -8.46
N ALA A 303 14.82 2.28 -7.43
CA ALA A 303 15.34 0.92 -7.55
C ALA A 303 14.32 -0.14 -7.09
N GLU A 304 13.54 0.14 -6.04
CA GLU A 304 12.51 -0.78 -5.56
C GLU A 304 11.19 -0.06 -5.30
N ASN A 305 10.09 -0.77 -5.50
CA ASN A 305 8.75 -0.25 -5.32
C ASN A 305 7.81 -1.29 -4.71
N TRP A 306 7.19 -0.98 -3.58
CA TRP A 306 6.17 -1.81 -2.94
C TRP A 306 4.80 -1.19 -3.08
N ILE A 307 3.90 -1.90 -3.78
CA ILE A 307 2.58 -1.39 -4.16
C ILE A 307 1.50 -2.21 -3.50
N PHE A 308 0.45 -1.50 -3.07
CA PHE A 308 -0.83 -2.08 -2.70
C PHE A 308 -1.92 -1.42 -3.53
N ILE A 309 -2.67 -2.22 -4.28
CA ILE A 309 -3.84 -1.75 -5.04
C ILE A 309 -5.07 -2.42 -4.43
N ASP A 310 -6.12 -1.63 -4.17
CA ASP A 310 -7.42 -2.14 -3.75
C ASP A 310 -8.16 -2.81 -4.91
N LEU A 311 -7.66 -3.97 -5.31
CA LEU A 311 -8.22 -4.78 -6.38
C LEU A 311 -9.62 -5.27 -6.02
N LEU A 312 -9.90 -5.52 -4.74
CA LEU A 312 -11.25 -5.87 -4.31
C LEU A 312 -12.23 -4.71 -4.54
N HIS A 313 -11.83 -3.47 -4.21
CA HIS A 313 -12.62 -2.29 -4.55
C HIS A 313 -12.78 -2.09 -6.06
N LEU A 314 -11.72 -2.30 -6.85
CA LEU A 314 -11.79 -2.22 -8.30
C LEU A 314 -12.85 -3.17 -8.87
N TRP A 315 -12.90 -4.41 -8.39
CA TRP A 315 -13.87 -5.41 -8.85
C TRP A 315 -15.27 -5.18 -8.27
N ALA A 316 -15.39 -4.67 -7.05
CA ALA A 316 -16.67 -4.28 -6.47
C ALA A 316 -17.36 -3.17 -7.29
N GLN A 317 -16.62 -2.18 -7.81
CA GLN A 317 -17.16 -1.16 -8.73
C GLN A 317 -17.71 -1.77 -10.03
N GLN A 318 -17.22 -2.94 -10.42
CA GLN A 318 -17.68 -3.68 -11.59
C GLN A 318 -18.83 -4.65 -11.26
N GLY A 319 -19.31 -4.67 -10.01
CA GLY A 319 -20.36 -5.58 -9.54
C GLY A 319 -19.86 -7.00 -9.27
N VAL A 320 -18.55 -7.19 -9.10
CA VAL A 320 -17.94 -8.49 -8.80
C VAL A 320 -17.44 -8.50 -7.36
N ASP A 321 -18.15 -9.22 -6.50
CA ASP A 321 -17.68 -9.50 -5.13
C ASP A 321 -16.73 -10.71 -5.16
N LEU A 322 -15.44 -10.44 -5.12
CA LEU A 322 -14.42 -11.49 -5.15
C LEU A 322 -14.28 -12.24 -3.82
N LEU A 323 -14.64 -11.63 -2.70
CA LEU A 323 -14.60 -12.32 -1.41
C LEU A 323 -15.68 -13.39 -1.39
N ASP A 324 -16.93 -13.01 -1.65
CA ASP A 324 -18.07 -13.94 -1.70
C ASP A 324 -17.91 -15.00 -2.80
N ARG A 325 -17.48 -14.60 -4.01
CA ARG A 325 -17.25 -15.54 -5.12
C ARG A 325 -16.26 -16.65 -4.74
N THR A 326 -15.17 -16.30 -4.04
CA THR A 326 -14.11 -17.27 -3.71
C THR A 326 -14.52 -18.19 -2.56
N VAL A 327 -15.34 -17.71 -1.62
CA VAL A 327 -15.92 -18.54 -0.55
C VAL A 327 -16.81 -19.65 -1.09
N ARG A 328 -17.50 -19.43 -2.22
CA ARG A 328 -18.41 -20.40 -2.83
C ARG A 328 -17.72 -21.48 -3.68
N ILE A 329 -16.47 -21.25 -4.11
CA ILE A 329 -15.76 -22.13 -5.06
C ILE A 329 -14.89 -23.16 -4.36
N GLY A 330 -14.39 -22.86 -3.16
CA GLY A 330 -13.53 -23.77 -2.40
C GLY A 330 -14.23 -24.42 -1.25
#